data_AF-A0A818Z8M6-F1
#
_entry.id   AF-A0A818Z8M6-F1
#
_cell.length_a   1.000
_cell.length_b   1.000
_cell.length_c   1.000
_cell.angle_alpha   90.00
_cell.angle_beta   90.00
_cell.angle_gamma   90.00
#
_symmetry.space_group_name_H-M   'P 1'
#
loop_
_entity.id
_entity.type
_entity.pdbx_description
1 polymer ?
#
loop_
_entity_poly.entity_id
_entity_poly.type
_entity_poly.pdbx_seq_one_letter_code
_entity_poly.pdbx_strand_id
1 'polypeptide(L)'
;MYSTGVHTRPIAVIVADFNGDNQSDIAVANSNTSSVGVFIGYDNESFTNIVEYFTGGDFHPSSITASDFNNDNQLDMTVTDSVGNKLFILRGYGNGTFVQDSVIEFGFQA
;
A
#
# COMPACT_ATOMS: atom_id res chain seq x y z
N MET A 1 -10.46 -17.63 -3.01
CA MET A 1 -10.92 -16.26 -3.35
C MET A 1 -10.71 -15.41 -2.12
N TYR A 2 -9.98 -14.29 -2.26
CA TYR A 2 -9.67 -13.36 -1.16
C TYR A 2 -10.44 -12.06 -1.36
N SER A 3 -11.01 -11.52 -0.29
CA SER A 3 -11.71 -10.23 -0.31
C SER A 3 -10.72 -9.10 -0.10
N THR A 4 -10.79 -8.05 -0.91
CA THR A 4 -10.00 -6.82 -0.75
C THR A 4 -10.57 -5.87 0.31
N GLY A 5 -11.70 -6.24 0.95
CA GLY A 5 -12.43 -5.42 1.93
C GLY A 5 -13.86 -5.10 1.48
N VAL A 6 -14.70 -4.63 2.40
CA VAL A 6 -16.12 -4.32 2.14
C VAL A 6 -16.27 -2.91 1.58
N HIS A 7 -17.10 -2.73 0.54
CA HIS A 7 -17.28 -1.45 -0.18
C HIS A 7 -15.98 -0.88 -0.79
N THR A 8 -14.98 -1.72 -0.97
CA THR A 8 -13.74 -1.32 -1.62
C THR A 8 -13.97 -1.11 -3.12
N ARG A 9 -13.12 -0.26 -3.70
CA ARG A 9 -12.98 -0.11 -5.16
C ARG A 9 -11.50 -0.28 -5.48
N PRO A 10 -11.02 -1.54 -5.63
CA PRO A 10 -9.66 -1.84 -6.03
C PRO A 10 -9.39 -1.26 -7.42
N ILE A 11 -8.28 -0.55 -7.55
CA ILE A 11 -7.94 0.17 -8.80
C ILE A 11 -6.50 -0.07 -9.26
N ALA A 12 -5.61 -0.46 -8.35
CA ALA A 12 -4.22 -0.79 -8.64
C ALA A 12 -3.75 -1.90 -7.72
N VAL A 13 -2.81 -2.71 -8.20
CA VAL A 13 -2.19 -3.82 -7.48
C VAL A 13 -0.70 -3.88 -7.80
N ILE A 14 0.12 -4.22 -6.81
CA ILE A 14 1.53 -4.57 -6.98
C ILE A 14 1.84 -5.88 -6.29
N VAL A 15 2.92 -6.53 -6.74
CA VAL A 15 3.46 -7.76 -6.19
C VAL A 15 4.91 -7.52 -5.83
N ALA A 16 5.29 -7.87 -4.60
CA ALA A 16 6.67 -7.79 -4.11
C ALA A 16 6.85 -8.74 -2.90
N ASP A 17 8.07 -8.91 -2.42
CA ASP A 17 8.36 -9.62 -1.16
C ASP A 17 8.45 -8.56 -0.04
N PHE A 18 7.36 -8.33 0.67
CA PHE A 18 7.27 -7.28 1.70
C PHE A 18 7.73 -7.77 3.09
N ASN A 19 7.87 -9.08 3.28
CA ASN A 19 8.25 -9.68 4.56
C ASN A 19 9.62 -10.38 4.53
N GLY A 20 10.30 -10.40 3.38
CA GLY A 20 11.64 -10.94 3.20
C GLY A 20 11.71 -12.47 3.19
N ASP A 21 10.60 -13.16 2.92
CA ASP A 21 10.54 -14.62 2.93
C ASP A 21 10.78 -15.28 1.55
N ASN A 22 11.03 -14.47 0.52
CA ASN A 22 11.14 -14.82 -0.91
C ASN A 22 9.84 -15.29 -1.58
N GLN A 23 8.70 -15.09 -0.93
CA GLN A 23 7.39 -15.38 -1.51
C GLN A 23 6.75 -14.09 -2.03
N SER A 24 5.79 -14.24 -2.95
CA SER A 24 5.09 -13.09 -3.51
C SER A 24 3.97 -12.64 -2.58
N ASP A 25 4.08 -11.41 -2.09
CA ASP A 25 3.02 -10.69 -1.39
C ASP A 25 2.27 -9.78 -2.36
N ILE A 26 1.08 -9.31 -1.95
CA ILE A 26 0.23 -8.45 -2.78
C ILE A 26 -0.19 -7.21 -2.00
N ALA A 27 -0.06 -6.04 -2.60
CA ALA A 27 -0.66 -4.81 -2.10
C ALA A 27 -1.69 -4.26 -3.09
N VAL A 28 -2.85 -3.83 -2.59
CA VAL A 28 -4.01 -3.37 -3.37
C VAL A 28 -4.40 -1.97 -2.92
N ALA A 29 -4.45 -1.02 -3.86
CA ALA A 29 -4.97 0.31 -3.61
C ALA A 29 -6.51 0.31 -3.74
N ASN A 30 -7.19 0.66 -2.65
CA ASN A 30 -8.65 0.69 -2.55
C ASN A 30 -9.15 2.15 -2.53
N SER A 31 -9.62 2.62 -3.68
CA SER A 31 -9.97 4.04 -3.86
C SER A 31 -11.18 4.51 -3.04
N ASN A 32 -12.21 3.67 -2.86
CA ASN A 32 -13.43 4.06 -2.13
C ASN A 32 -13.25 4.12 -0.61
N THR A 33 -12.37 3.29 -0.06
CA THR A 33 -12.14 3.19 1.39
C THR A 33 -10.92 3.97 1.83
N SER A 34 -10.24 4.66 0.89
CA SER A 34 -8.99 5.37 1.15
C SER A 34 -7.98 4.49 1.88
N SER A 35 -7.78 3.27 1.38
CA SER A 35 -6.90 2.29 2.02
C SER A 35 -5.97 1.60 1.03
N VAL A 36 -4.85 1.09 1.55
CA VAL A 36 -4.05 0.05 0.90
C VAL A 36 -4.23 -1.23 1.69
N GLY A 37 -4.67 -2.30 1.03
CA GLY A 37 -4.75 -3.62 1.61
C GLY A 37 -3.53 -4.46 1.26
N VAL A 38 -2.93 -5.15 2.22
CA VAL A 38 -1.76 -6.02 2.02
C VAL A 38 -2.11 -7.46 2.37
N PHE A 39 -1.74 -8.38 1.48
CA PHE A 39 -1.81 -9.83 1.65
C PHE A 39 -0.39 -10.38 1.67
N ILE A 40 -0.06 -11.15 2.70
CA ILE A 40 1.23 -11.84 2.78
C ILE A 40 1.07 -13.24 2.22
N GLY A 41 1.95 -13.61 1.30
CA GLY A 41 1.97 -14.89 0.62
C GLY A 41 2.56 -16.01 1.48
N TYR A 42 2.20 -17.23 1.14
CA TYR A 42 2.80 -18.45 1.69
C TYR A 42 3.41 -19.29 0.57
N ASP A 43 4.20 -20.30 0.95
CA ASP A 43 4.89 -21.23 0.03
C ASP A 43 3.97 -22.19 -0.75
N ASN A 44 2.66 -22.02 -0.60
CA ASN A 44 1.63 -22.90 -1.14
C ASN A 44 0.55 -22.15 -1.94
N GLU A 45 0.90 -20.97 -2.49
CA GLU A 45 0.01 -20.12 -3.29
C GLU A 45 -1.21 -19.58 -2.53
N SER A 46 -1.19 -19.63 -1.19
CA SER A 46 -2.20 -19.02 -0.33
C SER A 46 -1.68 -17.74 0.31
N PHE A 47 -2.61 -16.95 0.86
CA PHE A 47 -2.33 -15.65 1.47
C PHE A 47 -2.96 -15.53 2.86
N THR A 48 -2.42 -14.63 3.68
CA THR A 48 -3.04 -14.18 4.93
C THR A 48 -4.39 -13.50 4.67
N ASN A 49 -5.13 -13.25 5.76
CA ASN A 49 -6.16 -12.20 5.70
C ASN A 49 -5.52 -10.85 5.37
N ILE A 50 -6.29 -9.99 4.72
CA ILE A 50 -5.84 -8.65 4.36
C ILE A 50 -5.59 -7.81 5.62
N VAL A 51 -4.52 -7.02 5.59
CA VAL A 51 -4.28 -5.94 6.55
C VAL A 51 -4.47 -4.62 5.82
N GLU A 52 -5.31 -3.74 6.34
CA GLU A 52 -5.61 -2.46 5.71
C GLU A 52 -4.87 -1.29 6.38
N TYR A 53 -4.28 -0.43 5.55
CA TYR A 53 -3.61 0.79 5.93
C TYR A 53 -4.39 1.99 5.39
N PHE A 54 -4.94 2.81 6.29
CA PHE A 54 -5.74 3.98 5.92
C PHE A 54 -4.84 5.14 5.46
N THR A 55 -5.16 5.73 4.31
CA THR A 55 -4.43 6.85 3.71
C THR A 55 -5.11 8.21 3.94
N GLY A 56 -6.19 8.25 4.74
CA GLY A 56 -6.96 9.48 5.04
C GLY A 56 -8.23 9.60 4.21
N GLY A 57 -9.34 10.09 4.81
CA GLY A 57 -10.69 9.98 4.22
C GLY A 57 -10.93 10.78 2.94
N ASP A 58 -10.10 11.79 2.67
CA ASP A 58 -10.15 12.58 1.43
C ASP A 58 -9.13 12.09 0.39
N PHE A 59 -8.38 11.03 0.69
CA PHE A 59 -7.36 10.48 -0.19
C PHE A 59 -8.00 9.46 -1.14
N HIS A 60 -7.80 9.63 -2.46
CA HIS A 60 -8.36 8.73 -3.46
C HIS A 60 -7.23 7.96 -4.16
N PRO A 61 -6.78 6.82 -3.58
CA PRO A 61 -5.71 6.01 -4.16
C PRO A 61 -5.94 5.79 -5.65
N SER A 62 -4.90 6.03 -6.45
CA SER A 62 -4.93 6.03 -7.92
C SER A 62 -3.84 5.17 -8.55
N SER A 63 -2.70 5.07 -7.88
CA SER A 63 -1.56 4.22 -8.26
C SER A 63 -0.80 3.84 -6.99
N ILE A 64 -0.02 2.77 -7.09
CA ILE A 64 0.83 2.25 -6.02
C ILE A 64 2.12 1.70 -6.61
N THR A 65 3.25 1.94 -5.93
CA THR A 65 4.56 1.33 -6.24
C THR A 65 5.30 1.05 -4.95
N ALA A 66 6.26 0.12 -5.00
CA ALA A 66 7.13 -0.22 -3.89
C ALA A 66 8.61 -0.02 -4.25
N SER A 67 9.38 0.47 -3.28
CA SER A 67 10.83 0.60 -3.34
C SER A 67 11.36 0.88 -1.93
N ASP A 68 12.65 0.69 -1.69
CA ASP A 68 13.29 1.18 -0.48
C ASP A 68 13.54 2.69 -0.64
N PHE A 69 12.63 3.52 -0.10
CA PHE A 69 12.70 4.97 -0.27
C PHE A 69 13.56 5.63 0.82
N ASN A 70 13.76 4.96 1.94
CA ASN A 70 14.47 5.49 3.09
C ASN A 70 15.91 4.91 3.26
N ASN A 71 16.29 3.94 2.43
CA ASN A 71 17.55 3.19 2.44
C ASN A 71 17.78 2.31 3.68
N ASP A 72 16.72 1.70 4.23
CA ASP A 72 16.80 0.74 5.35
C ASP A 72 16.85 -0.73 4.91
N ASN A 73 16.87 -0.97 3.60
CA ASN A 73 16.80 -2.27 2.92
C ASN A 73 15.45 -2.98 3.02
N GLN A 74 14.41 -2.30 3.48
CA GLN A 74 13.05 -2.82 3.48
C GLN A 74 12.21 -2.10 2.42
N LEU A 75 11.26 -2.82 1.81
CA LEU A 75 10.36 -2.20 0.85
C LEU A 75 9.36 -1.30 1.56
N ASP A 76 9.37 -0.03 1.16
CA ASP A 76 8.31 0.94 1.43
C ASP A 76 7.29 0.94 0.27
N MET A 77 6.15 1.59 0.46
CA MET A 77 5.17 1.83 -0.60
C MET A 77 4.85 3.32 -0.74
N THR A 78 4.69 3.76 -1.99
CA THR A 78 4.10 5.07 -2.28
C THR A 78 2.75 4.90 -2.97
N VAL A 79 1.78 5.70 -2.56
CA VAL A 79 0.42 5.72 -3.12
C VAL A 79 0.12 7.14 -3.59
N THR A 80 -0.46 7.31 -4.76
CA THR A 80 -0.85 8.63 -5.29
C THR A 80 -2.34 8.87 -5.17
N ASP A 81 -2.72 10.11 -4.90
CA ASP A 81 -4.11 10.58 -4.87
C ASP A 81 -4.50 11.21 -6.20
N SER A 82 -5.54 10.68 -6.84
CA SER A 82 -6.06 11.22 -8.11
C SER A 82 -6.81 12.54 -7.96
N VAL A 83 -7.26 12.90 -6.76
CA VAL A 83 -8.12 14.05 -6.51
C VAL A 83 -7.39 15.12 -5.70
N GLY A 84 -6.75 14.74 -4.59
CA GLY A 84 -6.11 15.66 -3.66
C GLY A 84 -4.69 16.12 -4.06
N ASN A 85 -4.13 15.62 -5.17
CA ASN A 85 -2.74 15.87 -5.58
C ASN A 85 -1.71 15.54 -4.48
N LYS A 86 -1.97 14.48 -3.70
CA LYS A 86 -1.09 14.04 -2.61
C LYS A 86 -0.37 12.75 -3.00
N LEU A 87 0.80 12.54 -2.42
CA LEU A 87 1.50 11.28 -2.39
C LEU A 87 1.69 10.86 -0.94
N PHE A 88 1.36 9.61 -0.67
CA PHE A 88 1.41 9.01 0.64
C PHE A 88 2.52 7.97 0.67
N ILE A 89 3.33 7.96 1.73
CA ILE A 89 4.37 6.95 1.95
C ILE A 89 3.98 6.08 3.13
N LEU A 90 3.89 4.77 2.87
CA LEU A 90 3.78 3.72 3.86
C LEU A 90 5.17 3.11 4.03
N ARG A 91 5.81 3.36 5.17
CA ARG A 91 7.14 2.82 5.48
C ARG A 91 7.03 1.37 5.89
N GLY A 92 7.80 0.49 5.26
CA GLY A 92 7.84 -0.93 5.58
C GLY A 92 8.77 -1.24 6.75
N TYR A 93 8.42 -2.25 7.55
CA TYR A 93 9.32 -2.82 8.54
C TYR A 93 10.04 -4.09 8.03
N GLY A 94 9.74 -4.52 6.80
CA GLY A 94 10.25 -5.74 6.17
C GLY A 94 9.80 -7.04 6.83
N ASN A 95 8.68 -6.99 7.56
CA ASN A 95 7.98 -8.15 8.09
C ASN A 95 6.54 -8.21 7.54
N GLY A 96 6.28 -7.54 6.42
CA GLY A 96 4.95 -7.39 5.83
C GLY A 96 4.06 -6.33 6.51
N THR A 97 4.57 -5.63 7.54
CA THR A 97 3.84 -4.54 8.19
C THR A 97 4.39 -3.17 7.82
N PHE A 98 3.48 -2.18 7.83
CA PHE A 98 3.78 -0.81 7.43
C PHE A 98 3.30 0.20 8.46
N VAL A 99 3.90 1.38 8.44
CA VAL A 99 3.42 2.55 9.18
C VAL A 99 3.21 3.72 8.23
N GLN A 100 2.22 4.55 8.52
CA GLN A 100 2.09 5.84 7.87
C GLN A 100 3.29 6.70 8.28
N ASP A 101 4.08 7.11 7.30
CA ASP A 101 5.27 7.91 7.56
C ASP A 101 5.04 9.39 7.20
N SER A 102 4.68 9.68 5.95
CA SER A 102 4.61 11.05 5.45
C SER A 102 3.59 11.23 4.33
N VAL A 103 3.03 12.44 4.25
CA VAL A 103 2.17 12.91 3.16
C VAL A 103 2.88 14.07 2.48
N ILE A 104 3.10 13.94 1.17
CA ILE A 104 3.67 14.99 0.32
C ILE A 104 2.53 15.56 -0.52
N GLU A 105 2.22 16.84 -0.37
CA GLU A 105 1.21 17.52 -1.16
C GLU A 105 1.88 18.23 -2.36
N PHE A 106 1.35 18.00 -3.56
CA PHE A 106 1.79 18.67 -4.78
C PHE A 106 0.76 19.74 -5.16
N GLY A 107 0.90 20.96 -4.63
CA GLY A 107 0.02 22.09 -4.95
C GLY A 107 0.30 23.33 -4.10
N PHE A 108 0.32 24.51 -4.75
CA PHE A 108 0.75 25.84 -4.29
C PHE A 108 1.13 26.02 -2.81
N GLN A 109 2.45 26.13 -2.55
CA GLN A 109 2.91 27.10 -1.55
C GLN A 109 2.62 28.49 -2.14
N ALA A 110 1.59 29.15 -1.60
CA ALA A 110 1.44 30.59 -1.74
C ALA A 110 2.37 31.30 -0.73
#